data_AF-A0A542HNZ2-F1
#
_entry.id   AF-A0A542HNZ2-F1
#
_cell.length_a   1.000
_cell.length_b   1.000
_cell.length_c   1.000
_cell.angle_alpha   90.00
_cell.angle_beta   90.00
_cell.angle_gamma   90.00
#
_symmetry.space_group_name_H-M   'P 1'
#
loop_
_entity.id
_entity.type
_entity.pdbx_description
1 polymer ?
#
loop_
_entity_poly.entity_id
_entity_poly.type
_entity_poly.pdbx_seq_one_letter_code
_entity_poly.pdbx_strand_id
1 'polypeptide(L)'
;MPEEITTAPATTAVPAPAPAATGRTAARAFGIGCAVLVAVPLLLVLAFVGWIAVVTKDASDFPRVAPEEMVSRAVDRSREAYDVLGFTRTVRPGVEEIGVSTENTVGSDHCYRGGLTDETVDGAYRVSHSWALDHVPAGQAVPGLRRLRDHLEDTGWDITSYRENVSGDYWALYASRSDGDEHMSFQWYADRDYFAGGTSTPCAVDPGWRPGDDEPAGDELWPPDFGPSAKKNGS
;
A
#
# COMPACT_ATOMS: atom_id res chain seq x y z
N MET A 1 56.28 -57.10 22.78
CA MET A 1 57.28 -57.10 21.68
C MET A 1 56.59 -56.48 20.47
N PRO A 2 57.16 -55.52 19.72
CA PRO A 2 58.58 -55.13 19.55
C PRO A 2 58.90 -53.74 20.14
N GLU A 3 60.08 -53.54 20.72
CA GLU A 3 61.33 -53.00 20.13
C GLU A 3 61.40 -51.46 20.10
N GLU A 4 62.16 -50.95 21.08
CA GLU A 4 63.28 -50.01 20.98
C GLU A 4 63.81 -49.86 19.52
N ILE A 5 64.30 -48.72 19.02
CA ILE A 5 65.57 -48.03 19.35
C ILE A 5 65.59 -46.73 18.52
N THR A 6 66.06 -45.60 19.07
CA THR A 6 67.23 -44.83 18.54
C THR A 6 67.39 -43.46 19.20
N THR A 7 68.43 -43.42 20.03
CA THR A 7 69.20 -42.36 20.71
C THR A 7 69.77 -41.31 19.74
N ALA A 8 69.43 -40.01 19.91
CA ALA A 8 70.24 -38.89 20.45
C ALA A 8 71.30 -38.28 19.48
N PRO A 9 72.08 -37.22 19.83
CA PRO A 9 72.05 -36.32 21.00
C PRO A 9 72.32 -34.81 20.68
N ALA A 10 72.44 -34.05 21.78
CA ALA A 10 73.26 -32.85 21.97
C ALA A 10 72.72 -31.52 21.37
N THR A 11 72.63 -30.43 22.13
CA THR A 11 73.76 -29.85 22.86
C THR A 11 73.28 -28.89 23.95
N THR A 12 73.99 -28.96 25.07
CA THR A 12 73.99 -28.16 26.29
C THR A 12 74.14 -26.65 26.03
N ALA A 13 73.47 -25.80 26.81
CA ALA A 13 74.09 -24.74 27.62
C ALA A 13 73.04 -23.85 28.33
N VAL A 14 73.23 -23.71 29.64
CA VAL A 14 72.46 -22.91 30.61
C VAL A 14 73.04 -21.48 30.63
N PRO A 15 72.27 -20.42 30.97
CA PRO A 15 72.29 -19.95 32.36
C PRO A 15 70.93 -19.45 32.92
N ALA A 16 70.90 -19.45 34.26
CA ALA A 16 69.89 -19.02 35.23
C ALA A 16 69.61 -17.48 35.24
N PRO A 17 68.96 -16.91 36.29
CA PRO A 17 67.63 -17.15 36.87
C PRO A 17 66.71 -15.90 36.74
N ALA A 18 65.43 -16.07 37.10
CA ALA A 18 64.32 -15.11 37.03
C ALA A 18 64.50 -13.78 37.81
N PRO A 19 63.63 -12.77 37.59
CA PRO A 19 62.43 -12.72 38.41
C PRO A 19 61.14 -12.38 37.65
N ALA A 20 60.04 -12.82 38.27
CA ALA A 20 58.68 -12.71 37.80
C ALA A 20 58.21 -11.26 37.58
N ALA A 21 57.51 -11.05 36.47
CA ALA A 21 56.51 -10.00 36.36
C ALA A 21 55.17 -10.66 36.06
N THR A 22 54.39 -10.85 37.12
CA THR A 22 52.93 -10.94 37.05
C THR A 22 52.42 -9.71 36.31
N GLY A 23 51.78 -9.90 35.16
CA GLY A 23 51.07 -8.80 34.52
C GLY A 23 50.91 -8.98 33.02
N ARG A 24 49.67 -9.30 32.64
CA ARG A 24 49.00 -9.20 31.33
C ARG A 24 48.27 -10.54 31.14
N THR A 25 46.95 -10.58 31.27
CA THR A 25 46.08 -10.09 30.20
C THR A 25 44.68 -9.72 30.71
N ALA A 26 44.56 -8.60 31.41
CA ALA A 26 43.27 -7.90 31.58
C ALA A 26 42.99 -6.88 30.44
N ALA A 27 43.67 -7.00 29.30
CA ALA A 27 43.64 -6.02 28.22
C ALA A 27 42.93 -6.51 26.93
N ARG A 28 42.20 -7.64 26.98
CA ARG A 28 41.41 -8.13 25.83
C ARG A 28 39.91 -7.82 25.89
N ALA A 29 39.39 -7.34 27.02
CA ALA A 29 37.95 -7.07 27.16
C ALA A 29 37.51 -5.64 26.79
N PHE A 30 38.42 -4.66 26.79
CA PHE A 30 38.05 -3.25 26.56
C PHE A 30 38.06 -2.79 25.09
N GLY A 31 38.73 -3.52 24.19
CA GLY A 31 38.81 -3.14 22.76
C GLY A 31 37.56 -3.48 21.94
N ILE A 32 36.75 -4.44 22.39
CA ILE A 32 35.52 -4.86 21.71
C ILE A 32 34.36 -3.93 22.09
N GLY A 33 34.30 -3.45 23.32
CA GLY A 33 33.23 -2.57 23.81
C GLY A 33 33.15 -1.23 23.07
N CYS A 34 34.28 -0.57 22.79
CA CYS A 34 34.29 0.74 22.14
C CYS A 34 33.97 0.67 20.63
N ALA A 35 34.45 -0.37 19.94
CA ALA A 35 34.14 -0.58 18.53
C ALA A 35 32.66 -0.96 18.32
N VAL A 36 32.09 -1.79 19.21
CA VAL A 36 30.66 -2.13 19.18
C VAL A 36 29.78 -0.91 19.49
N LEU A 37 30.19 -0.04 20.42
CA LEU A 37 29.48 1.21 20.75
C LEU A 37 29.40 2.22 19.59
N VAL A 38 30.30 2.15 18.60
CA VAL A 38 30.24 3.00 17.41
C VAL A 38 29.62 2.25 16.22
N ALA A 39 29.99 0.98 16.02
CA ALA A 39 29.53 0.19 14.90
C ALA A 39 28.02 -0.07 14.96
N VAL A 40 27.45 -0.35 16.13
CA VAL A 40 26.02 -0.65 16.26
C VAL A 40 25.16 0.59 15.95
N PRO A 41 25.39 1.77 16.56
CA PRO A 41 24.65 2.97 16.18
C PRO A 41 24.82 3.33 14.71
N LEU A 42 26.03 3.18 14.15
CA LEU A 42 26.27 3.45 12.73
C LEU A 42 25.45 2.50 11.84
N LEU A 43 25.42 1.21 12.15
CA LEU A 43 24.59 0.24 11.42
C LEU A 43 23.10 0.56 11.53
N LEU A 44 22.63 0.99 12.70
CA LEU A 44 21.24 1.44 12.87
C LEU A 44 20.93 2.67 12.03
N VAL A 45 21.84 3.66 11.99
CA VAL A 45 21.69 4.85 11.15
C VAL A 45 21.68 4.46 9.67
N LEU A 46 22.58 3.59 9.22
CA LEU A 46 22.61 3.14 7.83
C LEU A 46 21.37 2.33 7.46
N ALA A 47 20.89 1.46 8.36
CA ALA A 47 19.64 0.73 8.17
C ALA A 47 18.44 1.69 8.09
N PHE A 48 18.43 2.74 8.93
CA PHE A 48 17.39 3.76 8.93
C PHE A 48 17.41 4.61 7.65
N VAL A 49 18.59 5.07 7.22
CA VAL A 49 18.75 5.83 5.96
C VAL A 49 18.39 4.96 4.76
N GLY A 50 18.85 3.71 4.73
CA GLY A 50 18.47 2.74 3.71
C GLY A 50 16.97 2.49 3.70
N TRP A 51 16.33 2.44 4.87
CA TRP A 51 14.89 2.28 4.96
C TRP A 51 14.15 3.51 4.41
N ILE A 52 14.56 4.73 4.79
CA ILE A 52 14.00 5.97 4.22
C ILE A 52 14.11 5.96 2.70
N ALA A 53 15.29 5.64 2.15
CA ALA A 53 15.50 5.61 0.71
C ALA A 53 14.62 4.59 -0.04
N VAL A 54 14.15 3.53 0.63
CA VAL A 54 13.25 2.53 0.04
C VAL A 54 11.78 2.97 0.11
N VAL A 55 11.37 3.71 1.14
CA VAL A 55 9.99 4.23 1.25
C VAL A 55 9.76 5.52 0.50
N THR A 56 10.82 6.30 0.27
CA THR A 56 10.77 7.55 -0.48
C THR A 56 10.62 7.25 -1.98
N LYS A 57 9.55 7.76 -2.57
CA LYS A 57 9.19 7.62 -3.98
C LYS A 57 9.45 8.90 -4.75
N ASP A 58 9.92 8.78 -5.96
CA ASP A 58 10.01 9.86 -6.94
C ASP A 58 9.19 9.54 -8.19
N ALA A 59 9.04 10.52 -9.10
CA ALA A 59 8.22 10.36 -10.30
C ALA A 59 8.63 9.16 -11.18
N SER A 60 9.91 8.76 -11.14
CA SER A 60 10.41 7.58 -11.87
C SER A 60 9.89 6.25 -11.34
N ASP A 61 9.37 6.22 -10.11
CA ASP A 61 8.87 5.01 -9.46
C ASP A 61 7.41 4.70 -9.82
N PHE A 62 6.74 5.63 -10.50
CA PHE A 62 5.35 5.50 -10.93
C PHE A 62 5.26 5.25 -12.44
N PRO A 63 4.29 4.41 -12.87
CA PRO A 63 4.04 4.23 -14.29
C PRO A 63 3.53 5.54 -14.91
N ARG A 64 3.89 5.78 -16.17
CA ARG A 64 3.33 6.90 -16.95
C ARG A 64 2.01 6.47 -17.59
N VAL A 65 0.92 7.11 -17.19
CA VAL A 65 -0.43 6.76 -17.64
C VAL A 65 -1.23 8.03 -17.85
N ALA A 66 -1.94 8.12 -18.98
CA ALA A 66 -2.78 9.28 -19.29
C ALA A 66 -4.02 9.34 -18.37
N PRO A 67 -4.53 10.54 -18.03
CA PRO A 67 -5.67 10.70 -17.12
C PRO A 67 -6.91 9.93 -17.56
N GLU A 68 -7.22 9.89 -18.86
CA GLU A 68 -8.38 9.17 -19.40
C GLU A 68 -8.30 7.66 -19.17
N GLU A 69 -7.09 7.09 -19.25
CA GLU A 69 -6.87 5.67 -18.98
C GLU A 69 -7.00 5.38 -17.48
N MET A 70 -6.54 6.28 -16.61
CA MET A 70 -6.73 6.16 -15.17
C MET A 70 -8.21 6.23 -14.79
N VAL A 71 -8.98 7.16 -15.36
CA VAL A 71 -10.43 7.24 -15.21
C VAL A 71 -11.11 5.94 -15.65
N SER A 72 -10.76 5.43 -16.85
CA SER A 72 -11.33 4.17 -17.35
C SER A 72 -11.08 3.02 -16.38
N ARG A 73 -9.87 2.89 -15.85
CA ARG A 73 -9.52 1.83 -14.89
C ARG A 73 -10.32 1.96 -13.59
N ALA A 74 -10.50 3.17 -13.07
CA ALA A 74 -11.29 3.43 -11.87
C ALA A 74 -12.77 3.03 -12.10
N VAL A 75 -13.36 3.51 -13.19
CA VAL A 75 -14.75 3.25 -13.57
C VAL A 75 -15.00 1.77 -13.83
N ASP A 76 -14.11 1.11 -14.58
CA ASP A 76 -14.23 -0.33 -14.89
C ASP A 76 -14.18 -1.16 -13.62
N ARG A 77 -13.35 -0.78 -12.64
CA ARG A 77 -13.33 -1.48 -11.37
C ARG A 77 -14.61 -1.25 -10.55
N SER A 78 -15.09 -0.01 -10.51
CA SER A 78 -16.37 0.27 -9.85
C SER A 78 -17.50 -0.53 -10.50
N ARG A 79 -17.46 -0.70 -11.82
CA ARG A 79 -18.47 -1.45 -12.57
C ARG A 79 -18.44 -2.94 -12.25
N GLU A 80 -17.26 -3.53 -12.13
CA GLU A 80 -17.11 -4.91 -11.66
C GLU A 80 -17.75 -5.11 -10.28
N ALA A 81 -17.44 -4.22 -9.32
CA ALA A 81 -18.06 -4.28 -8.00
C ALA A 81 -19.58 -4.08 -8.06
N TYR A 82 -20.06 -3.14 -8.89
CA TYR A 82 -21.48 -2.86 -9.10
C TYR A 82 -22.25 -4.07 -9.62
N ASP A 83 -21.66 -4.83 -10.54
CA ASP A 83 -22.23 -6.07 -11.08
C ASP A 83 -22.33 -7.16 -10.00
N VAL A 84 -21.31 -7.33 -9.16
CA VAL A 84 -21.30 -8.31 -8.06
C VAL A 84 -22.31 -7.95 -6.96
N LEU A 85 -22.41 -6.66 -6.65
CA LEU A 85 -23.44 -6.11 -5.76
C LEU A 85 -24.85 -6.40 -6.30
N GLY A 86 -25.00 -6.53 -7.63
CA GLY A 86 -26.26 -6.89 -8.28
C GLY A 86 -27.19 -5.70 -8.47
N PHE A 87 -26.63 -4.49 -8.57
CA PHE A 87 -27.39 -3.30 -8.92
C PHE A 87 -27.60 -3.23 -10.43
N THR A 88 -28.73 -2.65 -10.85
CA THR A 88 -29.12 -2.60 -12.27
C THR A 88 -29.41 -1.19 -12.77
N ARG A 89 -29.54 -0.21 -11.87
CA ARG A 89 -29.81 1.18 -12.22
C ARG A 89 -28.61 1.79 -12.93
N THR A 90 -28.87 2.68 -13.88
CA THR A 90 -27.84 3.52 -14.50
C THR A 90 -27.91 4.91 -13.89
N VAL A 91 -26.75 5.49 -13.61
CA VAL A 91 -26.55 6.80 -12.98
C VAL A 91 -25.78 7.69 -13.95
N ARG A 92 -26.32 8.89 -14.19
CA ARG A 92 -25.67 9.88 -15.05
C ARG A 92 -24.55 10.60 -14.29
N PRO A 93 -23.52 11.11 -14.98
CA PRO A 93 -22.45 11.86 -14.35
C PRO A 93 -22.96 13.05 -13.53
N GLY A 94 -22.28 13.30 -12.42
CA GLY A 94 -22.58 14.37 -11.47
C GLY A 94 -23.25 13.88 -10.19
N VAL A 95 -23.56 14.86 -9.34
CA VAL A 95 -24.27 14.68 -8.08
C VAL A 95 -25.16 15.89 -7.85
N GLU A 96 -26.38 15.67 -7.39
CA GLU A 96 -27.33 16.74 -7.09
C GLU A 96 -27.18 17.15 -5.62
N GLU A 97 -27.17 16.18 -4.71
CA GLU A 97 -26.97 16.35 -3.27
C GLU A 97 -26.24 15.13 -2.67
N ILE A 98 -25.02 15.37 -2.16
CA ILE A 98 -24.18 14.31 -1.58
C ILE A 98 -24.90 13.66 -0.39
N GLY A 99 -24.95 12.33 -0.38
CA GLY A 99 -25.54 11.56 0.70
C GLY A 99 -27.06 11.38 0.59
N VAL A 100 -27.69 11.98 -0.43
CA VAL A 100 -29.14 11.95 -0.64
C VAL A 100 -29.48 11.51 -2.06
N SER A 101 -28.85 12.08 -3.09
CA SER A 101 -29.12 11.77 -4.50
C SER A 101 -28.17 10.71 -5.03
N THR A 102 -28.44 10.21 -6.23
CA THR A 102 -27.43 9.44 -6.97
C THR A 102 -26.17 10.27 -7.20
N GLU A 103 -25.03 9.58 -7.28
CA GLU A 103 -23.71 10.17 -7.53
C GLU A 103 -22.99 9.33 -8.59
N ASN A 104 -22.25 10.00 -9.47
CA ASN A 104 -21.30 9.40 -10.41
C ASN A 104 -20.27 10.47 -10.76
N THR A 105 -19.16 10.49 -10.02
CA THR A 105 -18.13 11.53 -10.13
C THR A 105 -16.74 10.91 -10.18
N VAL A 106 -15.82 11.65 -10.79
CA VAL A 106 -14.39 11.36 -10.77
C VAL A 106 -13.71 12.48 -10.04
N GLY A 107 -12.66 12.15 -9.30
CA GLY A 107 -11.75 13.14 -8.71
C GLY A 107 -10.32 12.60 -8.77
N SER A 108 -9.36 13.47 -8.61
CA SER A 108 -7.95 13.12 -8.55
C SER A 108 -7.30 13.65 -7.28
N ASP A 109 -6.24 12.99 -6.86
CA ASP A 109 -5.46 13.37 -5.70
C ASP A 109 -3.98 13.34 -6.05
N HIS A 110 -3.21 14.17 -5.33
CA HIS A 110 -1.76 14.09 -5.36
C HIS A 110 -1.26 12.75 -4.83
N CYS A 111 -0.15 12.33 -5.41
CA CYS A 111 0.67 11.26 -4.88
C CYS A 111 1.81 11.83 -4.03
N TYR A 112 2.12 11.14 -2.95
CA TYR A 112 3.09 11.61 -1.96
C TYR A 112 4.36 10.77 -2.01
N ARG A 113 5.49 11.46 -1.77
CA ARG A 113 6.83 10.86 -1.75
C ARG A 113 6.95 9.80 -0.65
N GLY A 114 6.18 9.91 0.43
CA GLY A 114 6.28 9.00 1.57
C GLY A 114 7.58 9.18 2.37
N GLY A 115 7.77 8.36 3.40
CA GLY A 115 8.89 8.48 4.33
C GLY A 115 8.61 9.47 5.47
N LEU A 116 9.47 10.49 5.63
CA LEU A 116 9.39 11.46 6.74
C LEU A 116 8.66 12.77 6.36
N THR A 117 8.19 12.89 5.12
CA THR A 117 7.63 14.13 4.57
C THR A 117 6.32 13.88 3.85
N ASP A 118 5.36 14.79 4.00
CA ASP A 118 4.10 14.83 3.22
C ASP A 118 4.28 15.62 1.91
N GLU A 119 5.45 15.53 1.29
CA GLU A 119 5.73 16.19 0.02
C GLU A 119 5.04 15.44 -1.13
N THR A 120 4.40 16.20 -2.01
CA THR A 120 3.83 15.67 -3.25
C THR A 120 4.94 15.32 -4.23
N VAL A 121 4.71 14.31 -5.06
CA VAL A 121 5.57 13.99 -6.19
C VAL A 121 5.04 14.71 -7.43
N ASP A 122 5.85 15.60 -7.96
CA ASP A 122 5.55 16.39 -9.16
C ASP A 122 5.01 15.53 -10.31
N GLY A 123 3.84 15.92 -10.84
CA GLY A 123 3.14 15.22 -11.92
C GLY A 123 2.59 13.84 -11.58
N ALA A 124 2.77 13.36 -10.35
CA ALA A 124 2.19 12.11 -9.89
C ALA A 124 0.81 12.34 -9.28
N TYR A 125 -0.15 11.54 -9.73
CA TYR A 125 -1.56 11.64 -9.39
C TYR A 125 -2.19 10.26 -9.31
N ARG A 126 -3.34 10.19 -8.65
CA ARG A 126 -4.23 9.04 -8.70
C ARG A 126 -5.64 9.53 -8.99
N VAL A 127 -6.45 8.64 -9.54
CA VAL A 127 -7.85 8.93 -9.85
C VAL A 127 -8.74 8.07 -8.97
N SER A 128 -9.78 8.70 -8.43
CA SER A 128 -10.88 8.04 -7.78
C SER A 128 -12.16 8.17 -8.59
N HIS A 129 -12.99 7.13 -8.55
CA HIS A 129 -14.35 7.16 -9.06
C HIS A 129 -15.29 6.86 -7.90
N SER A 130 -16.24 7.75 -7.69
CA SER A 130 -17.24 7.66 -6.62
C SER A 130 -18.62 7.58 -7.24
N TRP A 131 -19.47 6.74 -6.66
CA TRP A 131 -20.84 6.58 -7.11
C TRP A 131 -21.76 6.28 -5.94
N ALA A 132 -23.03 6.62 -6.10
CA ALA A 132 -24.04 6.32 -5.11
C ALA A 132 -25.42 6.09 -5.69
N LEU A 133 -26.20 5.34 -4.93
CA LEU A 133 -27.59 5.00 -5.19
C LEU A 133 -28.42 5.35 -3.96
N ASP A 134 -29.40 6.23 -4.17
CA ASP A 134 -30.54 6.42 -3.28
C ASP A 134 -31.54 5.24 -3.37
N HIS A 135 -32.35 5.08 -2.33
CA HIS A 135 -33.44 4.09 -2.25
C HIS A 135 -33.01 2.62 -2.45
N VAL A 136 -31.83 2.25 -1.97
CA VAL A 136 -31.35 0.86 -1.93
C VAL A 136 -31.77 0.19 -0.63
N PRO A 137 -32.70 -0.77 -0.65
CA PRO A 137 -33.18 -1.42 0.56
C PRO A 137 -32.15 -2.39 1.15
N ALA A 138 -32.21 -2.59 2.47
CA ALA A 138 -31.38 -3.53 3.22
C ALA A 138 -31.29 -4.93 2.59
N GLY A 139 -32.43 -5.42 2.10
CA GLY A 139 -32.55 -6.75 1.47
C GLY A 139 -31.73 -6.91 0.20
N GLN A 140 -31.32 -5.80 -0.44
CA GLN A 140 -30.42 -5.80 -1.58
C GLN A 140 -28.98 -5.47 -1.16
N ALA A 141 -28.80 -4.41 -0.36
CA ALA A 141 -27.48 -3.91 0.03
C ALA A 141 -26.66 -4.94 0.84
N VAL A 142 -27.24 -5.50 1.90
CA VAL A 142 -26.50 -6.35 2.84
C VAL A 142 -26.06 -7.67 2.18
N PRO A 143 -26.94 -8.42 1.47
CA PRO A 143 -26.48 -9.59 0.73
C PRO A 143 -25.51 -9.24 -0.40
N GLY A 144 -25.66 -8.06 -1.02
CA GLY A 144 -24.72 -7.55 -2.03
C GLY A 144 -23.31 -7.37 -1.47
N LEU A 145 -23.17 -6.67 -0.34
CA LEU A 145 -21.88 -6.47 0.32
C LEU A 145 -21.18 -7.78 0.70
N ARG A 146 -21.94 -8.79 1.15
CA ARG A 146 -21.39 -10.13 1.42
C ARG A 146 -20.82 -10.78 0.17
N ARG A 147 -21.59 -10.78 -0.94
CA ARG A 147 -21.09 -11.30 -2.23
C ARG A 147 -19.85 -10.55 -2.71
N LEU A 148 -19.85 -9.23 -2.55
CA LEU A 148 -18.72 -8.40 -2.96
C LEU A 148 -17.47 -8.70 -2.13
N ARG A 149 -17.61 -8.83 -0.81
CA ARG A 149 -16.50 -9.25 0.05
C ARG A 149 -15.90 -10.57 -0.42
N ASP A 150 -16.74 -11.59 -0.60
CA ASP A 150 -16.29 -12.93 -1.01
C ASP A 150 -15.60 -12.86 -2.40
N HIS A 151 -16.15 -12.11 -3.35
CA HIS A 151 -15.53 -11.88 -4.67
C HIS A 151 -14.17 -11.16 -4.59
N LEU A 152 -14.07 -10.14 -3.73
CA LEU A 152 -12.83 -9.40 -3.54
C LEU A 152 -11.74 -10.31 -2.95
N GLU A 153 -12.06 -11.11 -1.93
CA GLU A 153 -11.14 -12.12 -1.37
C GLU A 153 -10.69 -13.13 -2.44
N ASP A 154 -11.63 -13.66 -3.22
CA ASP A 154 -11.36 -14.63 -4.29
C ASP A 154 -10.51 -14.06 -5.44
N THR A 155 -10.55 -12.74 -5.64
CA THR A 155 -9.79 -12.03 -6.69
C THR A 155 -8.51 -11.38 -6.19
N GLY A 156 -8.09 -11.69 -4.96
CA GLY A 156 -6.80 -11.29 -4.39
C GLY A 156 -6.77 -9.90 -3.79
N TRP A 157 -7.92 -9.37 -3.35
CA TRP A 157 -7.99 -8.17 -2.53
C TRP A 157 -7.83 -8.49 -1.05
N ASP A 158 -7.14 -7.62 -0.34
CA ASP A 158 -7.08 -7.64 1.11
C ASP A 158 -8.27 -6.86 1.69
N ILE A 159 -9.13 -7.53 2.46
CA ILE A 159 -10.23 -6.87 3.17
C ILE A 159 -9.66 -6.15 4.40
N THR A 160 -9.53 -4.83 4.31
CA THR A 160 -8.97 -4.00 5.39
C THR A 160 -9.98 -3.74 6.49
N SER A 161 -11.27 -3.69 6.16
CA SER A 161 -12.35 -3.63 7.15
C SER A 161 -13.67 -4.14 6.58
N TYR A 162 -14.35 -4.98 7.34
CA TYR A 162 -15.73 -5.37 7.07
C TYR A 162 -16.57 -5.19 8.33
N ARG A 163 -17.62 -4.37 8.22
CA ARG A 163 -18.46 -3.93 9.34
C ARG A 163 -19.91 -4.21 8.98
N GLU A 164 -20.51 -5.15 9.70
CA GLU A 164 -21.96 -5.34 9.67
C GLU A 164 -22.58 -4.73 10.91
N ASN A 165 -23.60 -3.91 10.73
CA ASN A 165 -24.45 -3.44 11.83
C ASN A 165 -23.67 -2.70 12.93
N VAL A 166 -22.76 -1.80 12.53
CA VAL A 166 -22.14 -0.87 13.48
C VAL A 166 -23.22 0.16 13.81
N SER A 167 -23.74 0.10 15.04
CA SER A 167 -24.84 0.92 15.57
C SER A 167 -26.25 0.74 14.99
N GLY A 168 -26.62 -0.41 14.42
CA GLY A 168 -27.99 -0.64 13.93
C GLY A 168 -28.15 -0.37 12.43
N ASP A 169 -27.47 0.67 11.95
CA ASP A 169 -27.89 1.38 10.74
C ASP A 169 -26.76 1.59 9.71
N TYR A 170 -25.58 1.00 9.91
CA TYR A 170 -24.43 1.18 9.03
C TYR A 170 -23.68 -0.12 8.71
N TRP A 171 -23.38 -0.29 7.43
CA TRP A 171 -22.57 -1.37 6.89
C TRP A 171 -21.45 -0.78 6.05
N ALA A 172 -20.26 -1.38 6.15
CA ALA A 172 -19.14 -0.96 5.34
C ALA A 172 -18.21 -2.10 4.96
N LEU A 173 -17.63 -1.97 3.78
CA LEU A 173 -16.60 -2.84 3.24
C LEU A 173 -15.49 -1.97 2.66
N TYR A 174 -14.28 -2.19 3.15
CA TYR A 174 -13.06 -1.55 2.67
C TYR A 174 -12.09 -2.64 2.26
N ALA A 175 -11.47 -2.46 1.10
CA ALA A 175 -10.51 -3.39 0.57
C ALA A 175 -9.35 -2.64 -0.08
N SER A 176 -8.17 -3.24 -0.07
CA SER A 176 -6.99 -2.71 -0.75
C SER A 176 -6.25 -3.79 -1.52
N ARG A 177 -5.43 -3.37 -2.49
CA ARG A 177 -4.37 -4.19 -3.07
C ARG A 177 -3.15 -3.32 -3.36
N SER A 178 -2.09 -3.95 -3.88
CA SER A 178 -0.87 -3.25 -4.29
C SER A 178 -0.29 -2.42 -3.13
N ASP A 179 -0.12 -3.06 -1.98
CA ASP A 179 0.39 -2.45 -0.74
C ASP A 179 -0.40 -1.24 -0.24
N GLY A 180 -1.68 -1.10 -0.65
CA GLY A 180 -2.56 -0.01 -0.25
C GLY A 180 -2.70 1.10 -1.30
N ASP A 181 -1.96 1.03 -2.40
CA ASP A 181 -2.02 2.04 -3.48
C ASP A 181 -3.37 2.03 -4.20
N GLU A 182 -4.02 0.87 -4.27
CA GLU A 182 -5.36 0.74 -4.81
C GLU A 182 -6.34 0.37 -3.71
N HIS A 183 -7.46 1.08 -3.64
CA HIS A 183 -8.48 0.85 -2.62
C HIS A 183 -9.89 0.91 -3.17
N MET A 184 -10.79 0.20 -2.49
CA MET A 184 -12.22 0.32 -2.70
C MET A 184 -12.92 0.55 -1.36
N SER A 185 -13.99 1.31 -1.41
CA SER A 185 -14.86 1.57 -0.26
C SER A 185 -16.31 1.42 -0.68
N PHE A 186 -17.09 0.72 0.13
CA PHE A 186 -18.52 0.54 -0.04
C PHE A 186 -19.21 0.72 1.29
N GLN A 187 -20.30 1.47 1.30
CA GLN A 187 -21.01 1.85 2.51
C GLN A 187 -22.51 1.82 2.25
N TRP A 188 -23.28 1.29 3.19
CA TRP A 188 -24.73 1.34 3.17
C TRP A 188 -25.26 1.93 4.47
N TYR A 189 -26.21 2.85 4.33
CA TYR A 189 -26.79 3.66 5.39
C TYR A 189 -28.30 3.36 5.46
N ALA A 190 -28.74 2.71 6.53
CA ALA A 190 -30.12 2.26 6.70
C ALA A 190 -31.09 3.40 7.00
N ASP A 191 -30.62 4.49 7.60
CA ASP A 191 -31.44 5.67 7.93
C ASP A 191 -32.05 6.35 6.71
N ARG A 192 -31.46 6.15 5.53
CA ARG A 192 -31.83 6.83 4.28
C ARG A 192 -31.79 5.93 3.04
N ASP A 193 -31.69 4.60 3.24
CA ASP A 193 -31.58 3.60 2.16
C ASP A 193 -30.55 4.02 1.10
N TYR A 194 -29.35 4.44 1.54
CA TYR A 194 -28.34 5.02 0.67
C TYR A 194 -27.13 4.10 0.56
N PHE A 195 -26.73 3.76 -0.65
CA PHE A 195 -25.54 2.96 -0.93
C PHE A 195 -24.51 3.81 -1.66
N ALA A 196 -23.31 3.93 -1.10
CA ALA A 196 -22.18 4.59 -1.74
C ALA A 196 -21.07 3.58 -2.00
N GLY A 197 -20.38 3.75 -3.11
CA GLY A 197 -19.23 2.94 -3.49
C GLY A 197 -18.20 3.77 -4.23
N GLY A 198 -16.96 3.31 -4.21
CA GLY A 198 -15.92 3.98 -4.98
C GLY A 198 -14.64 3.18 -5.03
N THR A 199 -13.81 3.55 -5.99
CA THR A 199 -12.51 2.94 -6.25
C THR A 199 -11.48 4.04 -6.44
N SER A 200 -10.24 3.78 -6.06
CA SER A 200 -9.09 4.62 -6.41
C SER A 200 -8.07 3.76 -7.11
N THR A 201 -7.45 4.31 -8.14
CA THR A 201 -6.30 3.71 -8.81
C THR A 201 -5.02 3.86 -7.98
N PRO A 202 -3.98 3.06 -8.29
CA PRO A 202 -2.62 3.37 -7.86
C PRO A 202 -2.15 4.74 -8.38
N CYS A 203 -1.04 5.24 -7.84
CA CYS A 203 -0.36 6.42 -8.36
C CYS A 203 0.22 6.18 -9.76
N ALA A 204 0.14 7.20 -10.61
CA ALA A 204 0.76 7.27 -11.92
C ALA A 204 1.31 8.68 -12.17
N VAL A 205 2.20 8.84 -13.15
CA VAL A 205 2.66 10.14 -13.61
C VAL A 205 1.96 10.50 -14.91
N ASP A 206 1.43 11.73 -14.99
CA ASP A 206 0.81 12.22 -16.22
C ASP A 206 1.90 12.47 -17.29
N PRO A 207 1.85 11.79 -18.45
CA PRO A 207 2.79 12.06 -19.55
C PRO A 207 2.75 13.51 -20.06
N GLY A 208 1.64 14.22 -19.85
CA GLY A 208 1.42 15.61 -20.27
C GLY A 208 1.91 16.67 -19.28
N TRP A 209 2.19 16.30 -18.03
CA TRP A 209 2.53 17.24 -16.96
C TRP A 209 3.79 18.05 -17.23
N ARG A 210 3.78 19.33 -16.81
CA ARG A 210 4.89 20.26 -16.93
C ARG A 210 5.15 20.97 -15.59
N PRO A 211 6.41 21.40 -15.34
CA PRO A 211 6.72 22.22 -14.18
C PRO A 211 5.86 23.49 -14.15
N GLY A 212 5.10 23.66 -13.07
CA GLY A 212 4.14 24.75 -12.88
C GLY A 212 2.66 24.35 -13.04
N ASP A 213 2.37 23.09 -13.40
CA ASP A 213 1.02 22.55 -13.30
C ASP A 213 0.77 22.14 -11.83
N ASP A 214 -0.10 22.89 -11.15
CA ASP A 214 -0.30 22.79 -9.68
C ASP A 214 -1.39 21.79 -9.27
N GLU A 215 -2.35 21.47 -10.15
CA GLU A 215 -3.47 20.56 -9.85
C GLU A 215 -3.18 19.13 -10.35
N PRO A 216 -3.65 18.10 -9.63
CA PRO A 216 -3.52 16.73 -10.10
C PRO A 216 -4.34 16.52 -11.38
N ALA A 217 -3.79 15.71 -12.28
CA ALA A 217 -4.42 15.46 -13.56
C ALA A 217 -5.70 14.63 -13.40
N GLY A 218 -6.73 14.96 -14.18
CA GLY A 218 -7.99 14.19 -14.23
C GLY A 218 -9.16 14.81 -13.46
N ASP A 219 -8.97 15.89 -12.70
CA ASP A 219 -10.06 16.61 -12.02
C ASP A 219 -11.09 17.23 -13.00
N GLU A 220 -10.68 17.56 -14.22
CA GLU A 220 -11.57 18.10 -15.24
C GLU A 220 -12.34 17.01 -16.02
N LEU A 221 -12.06 15.73 -15.77
CA LEU A 221 -12.64 14.62 -16.52
C LEU A 221 -13.97 14.18 -15.91
N TRP A 222 -14.91 13.88 -16.80
CA TRP A 222 -16.23 13.39 -16.43
C TRP A 222 -16.29 11.87 -16.63
N PRO A 223 -16.86 11.10 -15.68
CA PRO A 223 -17.15 9.70 -15.93
C PRO A 223 -18.20 9.56 -17.02
N PRO A 224 -18.28 8.39 -17.70
CA PRO A 224 -19.44 8.05 -18.52
C PRO A 224 -20.66 7.74 -17.65
N ASP A 225 -21.82 7.52 -18.27
CA ASP A 225 -22.96 6.90 -17.59
C ASP A 225 -22.52 5.59 -16.91
N PHE A 226 -22.86 5.46 -15.63
CA PHE A 226 -22.40 4.37 -14.78
C PHE A 226 -23.55 3.41 -14.45
N GLY A 227 -23.32 2.12 -14.59
CA GLY A 227 -24.35 1.11 -14.43
C GLY A 227 -23.78 -0.27 -14.71
N PRO A 228 -24.63 -1.32 -14.73
CA PRO A 228 -24.16 -2.69 -14.89
C PRO A 228 -23.45 -2.87 -16.23
N SER A 229 -22.45 -3.76 -16.28
CA SER A 229 -21.80 -4.10 -17.55
C SER A 229 -22.82 -4.61 -18.54
N ALA A 230 -22.77 -4.10 -19.78
CA ALA A 230 -23.55 -4.66 -20.86
C ALA A 230 -23.19 -6.15 -20.98
N LYS A 231 -24.14 -7.04 -20.67
CA LYS A 231 -23.93 -8.47 -20.88
C LYS A 231 -23.56 -8.66 -22.35
N LYS A 232 -22.33 -9.09 -22.60
CA LYS A 232 -21.95 -9.61 -23.93
C LYS A 232 -22.83 -10.83 -24.14
N ASN A 233 -23.93 -10.66 -24.88
CA ASN A 233 -24.69 -11.79 -25.39
C ASN A 233 -23.71 -12.60 -26.24
N GLY A 234 -23.32 -13.77 -25.73
CA GLY A 234 -22.38 -14.66 -26.40
C GLY A 234 -22.85 -14.92 -27.83
N SER A 235 -21.97 -14.68 -28.78
CA SER A 235 -22.12 -15.14 -30.16
C SER A 235 -21.50 -16.53 -30.31
#